data_AF-A0A3D5BZX9-F1
#
_entry.id   AF-A0A3D5BZX9-F1
#
_cell.length_a   1.000
_cell.length_b   1.000
_cell.length_c   1.000
_cell.angle_alpha   90.00
_cell.angle_beta   90.00
_cell.angle_gamma   90.00
#
_symmetry.space_group_name_H-M   'P 1'
#
loop_
_entity.id
_entity.type
_entity.pdbx_description
1 polymer ?
#
loop_
_entity_poly.entity_id
_entity_poly.type
_entity_poly.pdbx_seq_one_letter_code
_entity_poly.pdbx_strand_id
1 'polypeptide(L)'
;MPDTGRKTHPPGSYSTVERRALLPLRQFGSGLCHPLVKLLATLGVPATALSLSQIPLGFLAAILVVRAPQAACLLFFLAIFLDFLDGEVARATGTDSEFGALVDQVSDHVREITLVGGLVAW
;
A
#
# COMPACT_ATOMS: atom_id res chain seq x y z
N MET A 1 15.16 -38.68 -27.87
CA MET A 1 15.54 -37.28 -27.61
C MET A 1 14.32 -36.57 -27.03
N PRO A 2 14.21 -36.40 -25.71
CA PRO A 2 13.23 -35.53 -25.11
C PRO A 2 13.88 -34.28 -24.51
N ASP A 3 13.00 -33.29 -24.39
CA ASP A 3 13.19 -31.86 -24.44
C ASP A 3 13.64 -31.26 -23.10
N THR A 4 14.30 -30.11 -23.24
CA THR A 4 14.96 -29.26 -22.26
C THR A 4 14.05 -28.80 -21.12
N GLY A 5 14.47 -29.10 -19.89
CA GLY A 5 13.82 -28.64 -18.66
C GLY A 5 13.87 -27.13 -18.50
N ARG A 6 12.76 -26.45 -18.80
CA ARG A 6 12.46 -25.12 -18.24
C ARG A 6 12.29 -25.25 -16.74
N LYS A 7 13.23 -24.70 -15.98
CA LYS A 7 13.05 -24.40 -14.57
C LYS A 7 12.02 -23.27 -14.44
N THR A 8 10.74 -23.59 -14.31
CA THR A 8 9.73 -22.65 -13.84
C THR A 8 9.84 -22.58 -12.32
N HIS A 9 10.51 -21.55 -11.82
CA HIS A 9 10.49 -21.18 -10.40
C HIS A 9 9.02 -21.01 -9.97
N PRO A 10 8.51 -21.75 -8.97
CA PRO A 10 7.16 -21.51 -8.45
C PRO A 10 7.16 -20.24 -7.58
N PRO A 11 6.23 -19.29 -7.78
CA PRO A 11 6.03 -18.20 -6.82
C PRO A 11 5.23 -18.73 -5.63
N GLY A 12 5.91 -18.92 -4.49
CA GLY A 12 5.25 -19.01 -3.20
C GLY A 12 5.61 -20.24 -2.39
N SER A 13 6.66 -20.09 -1.57
CA SER A 13 6.94 -20.94 -0.42
C SER A 13 6.03 -20.61 0.77
N TYR A 14 4.75 -20.28 0.51
CA TYR A 14 3.77 -20.04 1.56
C TYR A 14 2.98 -21.31 1.77
N SER A 15 2.96 -21.78 3.02
CA SER A 15 2.23 -22.99 3.37
C SER A 15 0.73 -22.78 3.14
N THR A 16 0.02 -23.84 2.74
CA THR A 16 -1.43 -23.82 2.52
C THR A 16 -2.20 -23.41 3.79
N VAL A 17 -1.54 -23.51 4.95
CA VAL A 17 -2.02 -23.09 6.27
C VAL A 17 -1.91 -21.58 6.47
N GLU A 18 -0.80 -20.95 6.08
CA GLU A 18 -0.64 -19.48 6.07
C GLU A 18 -1.68 -18.82 5.17
N ARG A 19 -1.94 -19.36 3.98
CA ARG A 19 -3.01 -18.85 3.11
C ARG A 19 -4.36 -18.88 3.83
N ARG A 20 -4.70 -19.97 4.53
CA ARG A 20 -5.98 -20.09 5.25
C ARG A 20 -6.09 -19.15 6.46
N ALA A 21 -4.98 -18.81 7.10
CA ALA A 21 -4.96 -17.89 8.24
C ALA A 21 -4.94 -16.41 7.82
N LEU A 22 -4.28 -16.07 6.71
CA LEU A 22 -4.14 -14.70 6.21
C LEU A 22 -5.38 -14.22 5.44
N LEU A 23 -6.10 -15.12 4.76
CA LEU A 23 -7.32 -14.79 4.01
C LEU A 23 -8.43 -14.14 4.84
N PRO A 24 -8.80 -14.64 6.04
CA PRO A 24 -9.84 -14.01 6.84
C PRO A 24 -9.42 -12.63 7.37
N LEU A 25 -8.16 -12.41 7.74
CA LEU A 25 -7.65 -11.08 8.15
C LEU A 25 -7.72 -10.07 7.00
N ARG A 26 -7.37 -10.49 5.77
CA ARG A 26 -7.49 -9.66 4.57
C ARG A 26 -8.95 -9.38 4.18
N GLN A 27 -9.84 -10.36 4.33
CA GLN A 27 -11.28 -10.20 4.05
C GLN A 27 -12.05 -9.43 5.13
N PHE A 28 -11.56 -9.39 6.37
CA PHE A 28 -12.22 -8.67 7.46
C PHE A 28 -11.96 -7.15 7.38
N GLY A 29 -10.78 -6.73 6.93
CA GLY A 29 -10.46 -5.32 6.71
C GLY A 29 -11.27 -4.68 5.57
N SER A 30 -11.57 -5.43 4.52
CA SER A 30 -12.30 -4.94 3.35
C SER A 30 -13.78 -4.69 3.63
N GLY A 31 -14.42 -5.45 4.52
CA GLY A 31 -15.83 -5.29 4.89
C GLY A 31 -16.14 -4.00 5.65
N LEU A 32 -15.23 -3.57 6.54
CA LEU A 32 -15.41 -2.34 7.32
C LEU A 32 -15.20 -1.08 6.48
N CYS A 33 -14.24 -1.12 5.55
CA CYS A 33 -13.92 0.01 4.67
C CYS A 33 -14.77 0.04 3.39
N HIS A 34 -15.64 -0.94 3.18
CA HIS A 34 -16.48 -1.07 2.00
C HIS A 34 -17.29 0.19 1.60
N PRO A 35 -17.90 0.99 2.52
CA PRO A 35 -18.58 2.22 2.13
C PRO A 35 -17.61 3.31 1.65
N LEU A 36 -16.42 3.39 2.26
CA LEU A 36 -15.36 4.33 1.88
C LEU A 36 -14.78 3.98 0.50
N VAL A 37 -14.45 2.70 0.29
CA VAL A 37 -13.95 2.19 -0.99
C VAL A 37 -14.98 2.43 -2.10
N LYS A 38 -16.27 2.17 -1.83
CA LYS A 38 -17.35 2.44 -2.79
C LYS A 38 -17.49 3.94 -3.08
N LEU A 39 -17.39 4.81 -2.07
CA LEU A 39 -17.43 6.26 -2.26
C LEU A 39 -16.28 6.73 -3.15
N LEU A 40 -15.04 6.33 -2.84
CA LEU A 40 -13.84 6.64 -3.62
C LEU A 40 -13.95 6.15 -5.07
N ALA A 41 -14.46 4.92 -5.25
CA ALA A 41 -14.72 4.35 -6.58
C ALA A 41 -15.81 5.14 -7.34
N THR A 42 -16.90 5.54 -6.69
CA THR A 42 -17.96 6.35 -7.31
C THR A 42 -17.51 7.77 -7.66
N LEU A 43 -16.55 8.33 -6.91
CA LEU A 43 -15.93 9.61 -7.21
C LEU A 43 -14.91 9.52 -8.37
N GLY A 44 -14.62 8.31 -8.85
CA GLY A 44 -13.67 8.09 -9.94
C GLY A 44 -12.22 8.39 -9.55
N VAL A 45 -11.89 8.34 -8.25
CA VAL A 45 -10.52 8.55 -7.79
C VAL A 45 -9.68 7.32 -8.19
N PRO A 46 -8.63 7.49 -9.02
CA PRO A 46 -7.79 6.36 -9.41
C PRO A 46 -6.95 5.90 -8.22
N ALA A 47 -6.78 4.58 -8.05
CA ALA A 47 -5.95 4.00 -6.99
C ALA A 47 -4.52 4.59 -7.00
N THR A 48 -3.96 4.82 -8.18
CA THR A 48 -2.63 5.45 -8.34
C THR A 48 -2.55 6.84 -7.71
N ALA A 49 -3.63 7.63 -7.68
CA ALA A 49 -3.62 8.92 -7.01
C ALA A 49 -3.53 8.79 -5.48
N LEU A 50 -4.12 7.73 -4.92
CA LEU A 50 -4.00 7.41 -3.50
C LEU A 50 -2.56 6.97 -3.17
N SER A 51 -1.95 6.12 -4.00
CA SER A 51 -0.54 5.74 -3.83
C SER A 51 0.40 6.96 -3.93
N LEU A 52 0.17 7.84 -4.91
CA LEU A 52 0.94 9.09 -5.06
C LEU A 52 0.77 10.06 -3.88
N SER A 53 -0.35 9.99 -3.16
CA SER A 53 -0.59 10.83 -1.98
C SER A 53 0.38 10.54 -0.84
N GLN A 54 1.04 9.38 -0.85
CA GLN A 54 2.05 9.01 0.14
C GLN A 54 3.29 9.90 0.09
N ILE A 55 3.63 10.43 -1.08
CA ILE A 55 4.79 11.31 -1.26
C ILE A 55 4.62 12.61 -0.44
N PRO A 56 3.59 13.45 -0.69
CA PRO A 56 3.41 14.68 0.09
C PRO A 56 3.17 14.41 1.58
N LEU A 57 2.51 13.29 1.93
CA LEU A 57 2.34 12.87 3.33
C LEU A 57 3.67 12.55 4.01
N GLY A 58 4.58 11.84 3.32
CA GLY A 58 5.92 11.54 3.80
C GLY A 58 6.73 12.81 4.04
N PHE A 59 6.70 13.77 3.11
CA PHE A 59 7.36 15.08 3.29
C PHE A 59 6.79 15.87 4.46
N LEU A 60 5.46 15.92 4.59
CA LEU A 60 4.81 16.65 5.68
C LEU A 60 5.15 16.01 7.05
N ALA A 61 5.12 14.68 7.12
CA ALA A 61 5.51 13.95 8.31
C ALA A 61 6.99 14.18 8.67
N ALA A 62 7.88 14.17 7.68
CA ALA A 62 9.32 14.46 7.86
C ALA A 62 9.57 15.87 8.41
N ILE A 63 8.85 16.89 7.95
CA ILE A 63 8.97 18.27 8.47
C ILE A 63 8.49 18.36 9.92
N LEU A 64 7.44 17.61 10.27
CA LEU A 64 6.81 17.66 11.58
C LEU A 64 7.45 16.72 12.61
N VAL A 65 8.25 15.73 12.19
CA VAL A 65 8.73 14.65 13.06
C VAL A 65 9.46 15.14 14.30
N VAL A 66 10.20 16.25 14.18
CA VAL A 66 10.96 16.84 15.30
C VAL A 66 10.14 17.81 16.13
N ARG A 67 9.33 18.66 15.49
CA ARG A 67 8.58 19.74 16.17
C ARG A 67 7.26 19.26 16.79
N ALA A 68 6.64 18.27 16.16
CA ALA A 68 5.33 17.74 16.51
C ALA A 68 5.30 16.23 16.20
N PRO A 69 6.06 15.40 16.93
CA PRO A 69 6.16 13.95 16.66
C PRO A 69 4.80 13.26 16.69
N GLN A 70 3.87 13.70 17.54
CA GLN A 70 2.49 13.19 17.58
C GLN A 70 1.75 13.43 16.26
N ALA A 71 1.89 14.63 15.66
CA ALA A 71 1.27 14.94 14.38
C ALA A 71 1.92 14.15 13.23
N ALA A 72 3.24 13.97 13.26
CA ALA A 72 3.95 13.13 12.30
C ALA A 72 3.51 11.67 12.38
N CYS A 73 3.35 11.12 13.59
CA CYS A 73 2.79 9.77 13.78
C CYS A 73 1.36 9.66 13.21
N LEU A 74 0.50 10.64 13.47
CA LEU A 74 -0.87 10.65 12.94
C LEU A 74 -0.88 10.68 11.40
N LEU A 75 -0.02 11.49 10.78
CA LEU A 75 0.13 11.54 9.32
C LEU A 75 0.66 10.22 8.76
N PHE A 76 1.59 9.59 9.45
CA PHE A 76 2.13 8.29 9.04
C PHE A 76 1.05 7.20 9.10
N PHE A 77 0.25 7.14 10.17
CA PHE A 77 -0.88 6.22 10.25
C PHE A 77 -1.94 6.50 9.19
N LEU A 78 -2.21 7.78 8.89
CA LEU A 78 -3.11 8.17 7.81
C LEU A 78 -2.58 7.69 6.45
N ALA A 79 -1.28 7.80 6.19
CA ALA A 79 -0.67 7.33 4.94
C ALA A 79 -0.78 5.81 4.80
N ILE A 80 -0.52 5.04 5.86
CA ILE A 80 -0.73 3.58 5.88
C ILE A 80 -2.20 3.22 5.62
N PHE A 81 -3.13 4.00 6.17
CA PHE A 81 -4.55 3.78 5.94
C PHE A 81 -4.95 4.04 4.47
N LEU A 82 -4.39 5.08 3.85
CA LEU A 82 -4.64 5.40 2.42
C LEU A 82 -4.05 4.34 1.48
N ASP A 83 -2.86 3.84 1.79
CA ASP A 83 -2.21 2.69 1.13
C ASP A 83 -3.14 1.45 1.17
N PHE A 84 -3.68 1.12 2.34
CA PHE A 84 -4.63 0.03 2.44
C PHE A 84 -5.89 0.25 1.58
N LEU A 85 -6.40 1.49 1.52
CA LEU A 85 -7.57 1.84 0.72
C LEU A 85 -7.30 1.78 -0.78
N ASP A 86 -6.10 2.12 -1.25
CA ASP A 86 -5.80 2.12 -2.68
C ASP A 86 -5.87 0.72 -3.29
N GLY A 87 -5.39 -0.29 -2.56
CA GLY A 87 -5.44 -1.67 -2.96
C GLY A 87 -6.87 -2.21 -2.99
N GLU A 88 -7.72 -1.81 -2.03
CA GLU A 88 -9.13 -2.16 -2.03
C GLU A 88 -9.90 -1.44 -3.15
N VAL A 89 -9.60 -0.17 -3.42
CA VAL A 89 -10.19 0.59 -4.54
C VAL A 89 -9.80 -0.07 -5.86
N ALA A 90 -8.52 -0.37 -6.09
CA ALA A 90 -8.05 -1.03 -7.31
C ALA A 90 -8.76 -2.37 -7.57
N ARG A 91 -8.97 -3.17 -6.51
CA ARG A 91 -9.72 -4.44 -6.58
C ARG A 91 -11.20 -4.20 -6.88
N ALA A 92 -11.82 -3.21 -6.24
CA ALA A 92 -13.24 -2.92 -6.43
C ALA A 92 -13.54 -2.31 -7.81
N THR A 93 -12.62 -1.55 -8.38
CA THR A 93 -12.74 -0.93 -9.71
C THR A 93 -12.19 -1.79 -10.85
N GLY A 94 -11.53 -2.91 -10.53
CA GLY A 94 -10.89 -3.78 -11.53
C GLY A 94 -9.72 -3.10 -12.26
N THR A 95 -9.05 -2.17 -11.59
CA THR A 95 -7.90 -1.42 -12.12
C THR A 95 -6.58 -1.90 -11.51
N ASP A 96 -6.54 -3.13 -10.99
CA ASP A 96 -5.31 -3.75 -10.53
C ASP A 96 -4.39 -4.03 -11.71
N SER A 97 -3.14 -3.59 -11.60
CA SER A 97 -2.14 -3.74 -12.66
C SER A 97 -0.74 -3.88 -12.09
N GLU A 98 0.15 -4.54 -12.81
CA GLU A 98 1.57 -4.68 -12.41
C GLU A 98 2.25 -3.30 -12.30
N PHE A 99 1.89 -2.36 -13.19
CA PHE A 99 2.37 -0.98 -13.11
C PHE A 99 1.87 -0.26 -11.86
N GLY A 100 0.58 -0.42 -11.51
CA GLY A 100 0.02 0.13 -10.28
C GLY A 100 0.71 -0.41 -9.03
N ALA A 101 0.98 -1.72 -8.99
CA ALA A 101 1.72 -2.35 -7.90
C ALA A 101 3.16 -1.84 -7.77
N LEU A 102 3.82 -1.53 -8.90
CA LEU A 102 5.14 -0.90 -8.89
C LEU A 102 5.08 0.52 -8.33
N VAL A 103 4.09 1.32 -8.75
CA VAL A 103 3.92 2.70 -8.25
C VAL A 103 3.62 2.72 -6.75
N ASP A 104 2.79 1.80 -6.28
CA ASP A 104 2.46 1.60 -4.87
C ASP A 104 3.74 1.31 -4.06
N GLN A 105 4.47 0.27 -4.44
CA GLN A 105 5.73 -0.10 -3.78
C GLN A 105 6.76 1.04 -3.78
N VAL A 106 6.91 1.76 -4.89
CA VAL A 106 7.84 2.90 -4.97
C VAL A 106 7.38 4.04 -4.05
N SER A 107 6.08 4.33 -4.02
CA SER A 107 5.52 5.40 -3.20
C SER A 107 5.68 5.12 -1.71
N ASP A 108 5.49 3.87 -1.30
CA ASP A 108 5.73 3.41 0.07
C ASP A 108 7.20 3.63 0.48
N HIS A 109 8.15 3.18 -0.34
CA HIS A 109 9.56 3.40 -0.08
C HIS A 109 9.94 4.89 -0.04
N VAL A 110 9.39 5.72 -0.94
CA VAL A 110 9.63 7.16 -0.92
C VAL A 110 9.15 7.77 0.40
N ARG A 111 7.95 7.41 0.86
CA ARG A 111 7.41 7.86 2.15
C ARG A 111 8.33 7.47 3.31
N GLU A 112 8.73 6.20 3.37
CA GLU A 112 9.55 5.66 4.46
C GLU A 112 10.94 6.31 4.50
N ILE A 113 11.61 6.40 3.35
CA ILE A 113 12.93 7.06 3.22
C ILE A 113 12.81 8.55 3.57
N THR A 114 11.74 9.22 3.14
CA THR A 114 11.55 10.65 3.43
C THR A 114 11.34 10.89 4.92
N LEU A 115 10.52 10.06 5.58
CA LEU A 115 10.28 10.15 7.03
C LEU A 115 11.58 9.92 7.82
N VAL A 116 12.29 8.83 7.52
CA VAL A 116 13.56 8.48 8.18
C VAL A 116 14.63 9.53 7.89
N GLY A 117 14.74 9.99 6.64
CA GLY A 117 15.63 11.07 6.25
C GLY A 117 15.31 12.36 7.01
N GLY A 118 14.03 12.68 7.21
CA GLY A 118 13.57 13.77 8.07
C GLY A 118 13.88 13.58 9.54
N LEU A 119 14.07 12.36 10.04
CA LEU A 119 14.51 12.14 11.41
C LEU A 119 16.04 12.31 11.56
N VAL A 120 16.80 11.94 10.52
CA VAL A 120 18.27 12.00 10.51
C VAL A 120 18.81 13.40 10.19
N ALA A 121 18.10 14.16 9.36
CA ALA A 121 18.53 15.48 8.89
C ALA A 121 18.43 16.59 9.95
N TRP A 122 17.80 16.31 11.08
CA TRP A 122 17.58 17.25 12.19
C TRP A 122 18.28 16.75 13.45
#